data_AF-A0ABD5ELY1-F1
#
_entry.id   AF-A0ABD5ELY1-F1
#
_cell.length_a   1.000
_cell.length_b   1.000
_cell.length_c   1.000
_cell.angle_alpha   90.00
_cell.angle_beta   90.00
_cell.angle_gamma   90.00
#
_symmetry.space_group_name_H-M   'P 1'
#
loop_
_entity.id
_entity.type
_entity.pdbx_description
1 polymer ?
#
loop_
_entity_poly.entity_id
_entity_poly.type
_entity_poly.pdbx_seq_one_letter_code
_entity_poly.pdbx_strand_id
1 'polypeptide(L)' 'MRGLPGPVEALLRRAARRCEVHDRPSYPAISALEEELQVEPSACPPDFVHAWTNPALIECGHRWCRSR' A
#
# COMPACT_ATOMS: atom_id res chain seq x y z
N MET A 1 -11.61 5.41 -12.53
CA MET A 1 -11.26 6.53 -11.63
C MET A 1 -10.05 7.23 -12.21
N ARG A 2 -10.10 8.54 -12.53
CA ARG A 2 -8.91 9.26 -13.02
C ARG A 2 -7.97 9.49 -11.84
N GLY A 3 -6.72 9.03 -11.96
CA GLY A 3 -5.68 9.31 -10.97
C GLY A 3 -5.43 10.81 -10.84
N LEU A 4 -4.91 11.23 -9.69
CA LEU A 4 -4.47 12.62 -9.49
C LEU A 4 -3.31 12.94 -10.45
N PRO A 5 -3.09 14.21 -10.81
CA PRO A 5 -1.90 14.60 -11.55
C PRO A 5 -0.65 14.19 -10.79
N GLY A 6 0.36 13.63 -11.47
CA GLY A 6 1.59 13.13 -10.84
C GLY A 6 2.23 14.07 -9.80
N PRO A 7 2.31 15.40 -10.04
CA PRO A 7 2.85 16.33 -9.04
C PRO A 7 2.03 16.43 -7.75
N VAL A 8 0.70 16.32 -7.84
CA VAL A 8 -0.20 16.38 -6.69
C VAL A 8 -0.09 15.08 -5.88
N GLU A 9 -0.04 13.94 -6.57
CA GLU A 9 0.09 12.64 -5.92
C GLU A 9 1.43 12.52 -5.15
N ALA A 10 2.53 12.97 -5.76
CA ALA A 10 3.83 13.01 -5.10
C ALA A 10 3.83 13.92 -3.86
N LEU A 11 3.14 15.07 -3.93
CA LEU A 11 2.99 15.97 -2.80
C LEU A 11 2.20 15.31 -1.65
N LEU A 12 1.08 14.66 -1.96
CA LEU A 12 0.25 13.98 -0.96
C LEU A 12 1.00 12.84 -0.26
N ARG A 13 1.70 12.00 -1.03
CA ARG A 13 2.57 10.93 -0.50
C ARG A 13 3.62 11.48 0.48
N ARG A 14 4.28 12.58 0.09
CA ARG A 14 5.27 13.26 0.93
C ARG A 14 4.66 13.85 2.19
N ALA A 15 3.50 14.50 2.09
CA ALA A 15 2.76 15.03 3.24
C ALA A 15 2.32 13.91 4.20
N ALA A 16 1.86 12.78 3.66
CA ALA A 16 1.48 11.58 4.41
C ALA A 16 2.70 10.85 5.03
N ARG A 17 3.92 11.18 4.61
CA ARG A 17 5.17 10.49 4.96
C ARG A 17 5.18 9.02 4.48
N ARG A 18 4.64 8.76 3.29
CA ARG A 18 4.63 7.44 2.62
C ARG A 18 5.19 7.56 1.21
N CYS A 19 6.08 6.64 0.83
CA CYS A 19 6.56 6.54 -0.55
C CYS A 19 5.69 5.57 -1.34
N GLU A 20 5.94 5.42 -2.65
CA GLU A 20 5.18 4.53 -3.52
C GLU A 20 5.10 3.09 -3.01
N VAL A 21 6.18 2.61 -2.38
CA VAL A 21 6.23 1.29 -1.74
C VAL A 21 5.29 1.27 -0.53
N HIS A 22 5.48 2.20 0.40
CA HIS A 22 4.74 2.23 1.66
C HIS A 22 3.30 2.72 1.55
N ASP A 23 2.90 3.35 0.46
CA ASP A 23 1.53 3.81 0.20
C ASP A 23 0.63 2.65 -0.23
N ARG A 24 1.22 1.54 -0.68
CA ARG A 24 0.49 0.34 -1.07
C ARG A 24 0.07 -0.48 0.18
N PRO A 25 -1.21 -0.85 0.31
CA PRO A 25 -1.63 -1.84 1.32
C PRO A 25 -1.14 -3.24 0.95
N SER A 26 -0.88 -4.08 1.96
CA SER A 26 -0.57 -5.51 1.76
C SER A 26 -1.84 -6.30 1.49
N TYR A 27 -1.74 -7.42 0.76
CA TYR A 27 -2.90 -8.30 0.53
C TYR A 27 -3.53 -8.79 1.85
N PRO A 28 -2.78 -9.22 2.88
CA PRO A 28 -3.37 -9.58 4.18
C PRO A 28 -4.16 -8.44 4.84
N ALA A 29 -3.69 -7.19 4.73
CA ALA A 29 -4.40 -6.05 5.28
C ALA A 29 -5.69 -5.74 4.52
N ILE A 30 -5.70 -5.93 3.19
CA ILE A 30 -6.90 -5.81 2.37
C ILE A 30 -7.89 -6.92 2.75
N SER A 31 -7.44 -8.18 2.78
CA SER A 31 -8.29 -9.33 3.07
C SER A 31 -8.94 -9.24 4.47
N ALA A 32 -8.20 -8.78 5.48
CA ALA A 32 -8.76 -8.55 6.81
C ALA A 32 -9.83 -7.44 6.82
N LEU A 33 -9.62 -6.37 6.06
CA LEU A 33 -10.61 -5.30 5.91
C LEU A 33 -11.85 -5.78 5.14
N GLU A 34 -11.67 -6.62 4.12
CA GLU A 34 -12.78 -7.21 3.37
C GLU A 34 -13.66 -8.09 4.26
N GLU A 35 -13.04 -8.88 5.14
CA GLU A 35 -13.74 -9.67 6.16
C GLU A 35 -14.50 -8.78 7.15
N GLU A 36 -13.87 -7.72 7.68
CA GLU A 36 -14.50 -6.78 8.62
C GLU A 36 -15.71 -6.08 7.99
N LEU A 37 -15.60 -5.69 6.71
CA LEU A 37 -16.66 -5.00 5.97
C LEU A 37 -17.72 -5.95 5.39
N GLN A 38 -17.55 -7.27 5.55
CA GLN A 38 -18.42 -8.31 5.00
C GLN A 38 -18.65 -8.17 3.49
N VAL A 39 -17.60 -7.83 2.75
CA VAL A 39 -17.62 -7.73 1.29
C VAL A 39 -17.06 -9.01 0.66
N GLU A 40 -17.37 -9.22 -0.62
CA GLU A 40 -16.82 -10.34 -1.37
C GLU A 40 -15.27 -10.27 -1.40
N PRO A 41 -14.56 -11.34 -1.02
CA PRO A 41 -13.10 -11.33 -1.00
C PRO A 41 -12.49 -11.12 -2.38
N SER A 42 -11.44 -10.31 -2.44
CA SER A 42 -10.64 -10.19 -3.66
C SER A 42 -9.87 -11.47 -3.93
N ALA A 43 -9.58 -11.74 -5.21
CA ALA A 43 -8.72 -12.86 -5.59
C ALA A 43 -7.31 -12.66 -5.01
N CYS A 44 -6.76 -13.74 -4.44
CA CYS A 44 -5.37 -13.75 -3.99
C CYS A 44 -4.43 -13.47 -5.18
N PRO A 45 -3.40 -12.61 -5.02
CA PRO A 45 -2.38 -12.40 -6.03
C PRO A 45 -1.74 -13.74 -6.45
N PRO A 46 -1.51 -13.97 -7.76
CA PRO A 46 -0.97 -15.23 -8.25
C PRO A 46 0.51 -15.44 -7.89
N ASP A 47 1.22 -14.36 -7.57
CA ASP A 47 2.63 -14.41 -7.21
C ASP A 47 2.82 -14.39 -5.69
N PHE A 48 3.70 -15.28 -5.21
CA PHE A 48 3.98 -15.46 -3.79
C PHE A 48 4.45 -14.15 -3.12
N VAL A 49 5.25 -13.36 -3.84
CA VAL A 49 5.80 -12.12 -3.31
C VAL A 49 4.68 -11.12 -3.00
N HIS A 50 3.76 -10.84 -3.92
CA HIS A 50 2.65 -9.92 -3.69
C HIS A 50 1.61 -10.47 -2.71
N ALA A 51 1.40 -11.78 -2.66
CA ALA A 51 0.49 -12.39 -1.70
C ALA A 51 0.95 -12.21 -0.24
N TRP A 52 2.26 -12.22 0.02
CA TRP A 52 2.82 -12.27 1.38
C TRP A 52 3.71 -11.09 1.77
N THR A 53 4.10 -10.24 0.84
CA THR A 53 4.90 -9.05 1.16
C THR A 53 4.06 -8.04 1.92
N ASN A 54 4.56 -7.61 3.08
CA ASN A 54 4.03 -6.46 3.78
C ASN A 54 4.88 -5.21 3.45
N PRO A 55 4.35 -4.26 2.65
CA PRO A 55 5.12 -3.07 2.28
C PRO A 55 5.58 -2.27 3.49
N ALA A 56 4.82 -2.26 4.59
CA ALA A 56 5.19 -1.56 5.82
C ALA A 56 6.50 -2.04 6.46
N LEU A 57 6.97 -3.23 6.10
CA LEU A 57 8.23 -3.82 6.60
C LEU A 57 9.42 -3.63 5.64
N ILE A 58 9.21 -3.03 4.47
CA ILE A 58 10.28 -2.82 3.49
C ILE A 58 11.07 -1.56 3.86
N GLU A 59 12.39 -1.67 4.01
CA GLU A 59 13.28 -0.51 4.17
C GLU A 59 13.41 0.24 2.82
N CYS A 60 12.63 1.31 2.63
CA CYS A 60 12.56 2.00 1.33
C CYS A 60 13.69 3.03 1.07
N GLY A 61 14.57 3.28 2.05
CA GLY A 61 15.65 4.27 1.96
C GLY A 61 15.22 5.75 1.99
N HIS A 62 13.92 6.06 1.93
CA HIS A 62 13.44 7.43 2.03
C HIS A 62 13.46 7.94 3.49
N ARG A 63 14.35 8.90 3.77
CA ARG A 63 14.50 9.53 5.12
C ARG A 63 13.22 10.10 5.74
N TRP A 64 12.22 10.36 4.92
CA TRP A 64 10.96 11.00 5.29
C TRP A 64 9.82 9.98 5.49
N CYS A 65 10.02 8.70 5.18
CA CYS A 65 9.05 7.64 5.46
C CYS A 65 9.04 7.27 6.95
N ARG A 66 7.85 6.95 7.49
CA ARG A 66 7.69 6.50 8.88
C ARG A 66 8.05 5.03 9.07
N SER A 67 7.74 4.21 8.08
CA SER A 67 8.18 2.82 7.98
C SER A 67 9.68 2.85 7.66
N ARG A 68 10.49 2.69 8.71
CA ARG A 68 11.94 2.51 8.59
C ARG A 68 12.24 1.04 8.54
#